data_AF-A0A2P2BRC2-F1
#
_entry.id   AF-A0A2P2BRC2-F1
#
_cell.length_a   1.000
_cell.length_b   1.000
_cell.length_c   1.000
_cell.angle_alpha   90.00
_cell.angle_beta   90.00
_cell.angle_gamma   90.00
#
_symmetry.space_group_name_H-M   'P 1'
#
loop_
_entity.id
_entity.type
_entity.pdbx_description
1 polymer ?
#
loop_
_entity_poly.entity_id
_entity_poly.type
_entity_poly.pdbx_seq_one_letter_code
_entity_poly.pdbx_strand_id
1 'polypeptide(L)'
;MKKIIVFLMLATILTGCSMDIKIHKFNSYKDAKDIIERGWIPENIPTNATNIQEVHNLDSNKANGRFIIPKDETDKFIQTLEKVDKKSVLDDKFIETKWFNEKDIKEKIKNNKLTVGTKDDNIYAVSKNGDVYYWAK
;
A
#
# COMPACT_ATOMS: atom_id res chain seq x y z
N MET A 1 7.21 52.79 40.31
CA MET A 1 6.87 52.38 38.93
C MET A 1 7.96 51.46 38.40
N LYS A 2 7.66 50.18 38.19
CA LYS A 2 8.30 49.31 37.18
C LYS A 2 7.47 48.03 37.09
N LYS A 3 6.70 47.94 36.01
CA LYS A 3 5.92 46.77 35.62
C LYS A 3 6.91 45.69 35.18
N ILE A 4 6.87 44.51 35.78
CA ILE A 4 7.46 43.31 35.18
C ILE A 4 6.31 42.35 34.92
N ILE A 5 5.88 42.38 33.66
CA ILE A 5 4.97 41.43 33.05
C ILE A 5 5.72 40.11 33.01
N VAL A 6 5.29 39.12 33.81
CA VAL A 6 5.76 37.75 33.68
C VAL A 6 5.07 37.16 32.45
N PHE A 7 5.84 37.16 31.37
CA PHE A 7 5.44 36.71 30.04
C PHE A 7 5.32 35.18 30.04
N LEU A 8 4.08 34.72 29.92
CA LEU A 8 3.61 33.54 29.21
C LEU A 8 4.72 32.65 28.63
N MET A 9 5.08 31.57 29.33
CA MET A 9 5.99 30.54 28.81
C MET A 9 5.49 29.15 29.20
N LEU A 10 4.30 28.77 28.70
CA LEU A 10 3.86 27.39 28.76
C LEU A 10 2.90 27.07 27.60
N ALA A 11 3.39 27.21 26.38
CA ALA A 11 2.72 26.67 25.21
C ALA A 11 3.78 26.33 24.16
N THR A 12 4.07 25.03 24.03
CA THR A 12 4.36 24.29 22.77
C THR A 12 5.29 23.09 23.05
N ILE A 13 4.75 21.99 23.57
CA ILE A 13 5.31 20.66 23.30
C ILE A 13 4.16 19.72 22.96
N LEU A 14 3.53 19.94 21.82
CA LEU A 14 2.67 18.96 21.15
C LEU A 14 2.92 19.04 19.65
N THR A 15 4.15 18.72 19.23
CA THR A 15 4.42 18.23 17.87
C THR A 15 4.71 16.74 17.95
N GLY A 16 3.77 15.97 18.51
CA GLY A 16 3.75 14.53 18.32
C GLY A 16 2.91 14.24 17.08
N CYS A 17 3.57 13.95 15.95
CA CYS A 17 3.08 13.12 14.84
C CYS A 17 4.03 13.27 13.64
N SER A 18 5.21 12.65 13.67
CA SER A 18 5.74 12.07 12.45
C SER A 18 5.46 10.59 12.54
N MET A 19 4.33 10.13 12.00
CA MET A 19 4.23 8.71 11.63
C MET A 19 5.37 8.46 10.65
N ASP A 20 6.20 7.46 10.93
CA ASP A 20 7.36 7.16 10.08
C ASP A 20 6.90 6.42 8.81
N ILE A 21 6.19 7.14 7.95
CA ILE A 21 5.70 6.68 6.66
C ILE A 21 6.80 6.89 5.62
N LYS A 22 7.18 5.81 4.94
CA LYS A 22 8.11 5.82 3.79
C LYS A 22 7.33 5.50 2.53
N ILE A 23 7.66 6.17 1.43
CA ILE A 23 7.06 5.93 0.11
C ILE A 23 8.18 5.69 -0.88
N HIS A 24 8.11 4.58 -1.60
CA HIS A 24 9.07 4.24 -2.64
C HIS A 24 8.40 4.13 -4.00
N LYS A 25 9.16 4.41 -5.06
CA LYS A 25 8.70 4.33 -6.46
C LYS A 25 9.81 3.75 -7.33
N PHE A 26 9.46 2.78 -8.15
CA PHE A 26 10.38 2.07 -9.01
C PHE A 26 9.77 1.88 -10.41
N ASN A 27 10.61 1.94 -11.43
CA ASN A 27 10.16 1.74 -12.80
C ASN A 27 9.98 0.26 -13.12
N SER A 28 10.76 -0.62 -12.50
CA SER A 28 10.78 -2.06 -12.75
C SER A 28 10.99 -2.89 -11.48
N TYR A 29 10.69 -4.19 -11.55
CA TYR A 29 11.03 -5.17 -10.51
C TYR A 29 12.51 -5.11 -10.11
N LYS A 30 13.41 -4.98 -11.09
CA LYS A 30 14.86 -4.92 -10.85
C LYS A 30 15.26 -3.72 -9.99
N ASP A 31 14.63 -2.57 -10.23
CA ASP A 31 14.90 -1.35 -9.45
C ASP A 31 14.36 -1.45 -8.02
N ALA A 32 13.29 -2.23 -7.82
CA ALA A 32 12.65 -2.46 -6.54
C ALA A 32 13.35 -3.54 -5.67
N LYS A 33 14.42 -4.17 -6.17
CA LYS A 33 15.01 -5.37 -5.57
C LYS A 33 15.39 -5.22 -4.10
N ASP A 34 16.03 -4.12 -3.70
CA ASP A 34 16.39 -3.89 -2.28
C ASP A 34 15.14 -3.83 -1.37
N ILE A 35 14.06 -3.23 -1.84
CA ILE A 35 12.82 -3.12 -1.07
C ILE A 35 12.07 -4.47 -1.02
N ILE A 36 12.17 -5.27 -2.08
CA ILE A 36 11.67 -6.65 -2.11
C ILE A 36 12.44 -7.52 -1.11
N GLU A 37 13.78 -7.45 -1.12
CA GLU A 37 14.64 -8.22 -0.21
C GLU A 37 14.42 -7.85 1.28
N ARG A 38 13.95 -6.63 1.55
CA ARG A 38 13.51 -6.18 2.89
C ARG A 38 12.13 -6.68 3.29
N GLY A 39 11.37 -7.27 2.36
CA GLY A 39 10.02 -7.80 2.59
C GLY A 39 8.90 -6.76 2.57
N TRP A 40 9.15 -5.53 2.11
CA TRP A 40 8.11 -4.48 2.03
C TRP A 40 7.29 -4.56 0.73
N ILE A 41 7.91 -5.10 -0.32
CA ILE A 41 7.23 -5.51 -1.56
C ILE A 41 7.27 -7.04 -1.63
N PRO A 42 6.15 -7.72 -1.94
CA PRO A 42 6.14 -9.17 -2.04
C PRO A 42 7.07 -9.68 -3.15
N GLU A 43 7.88 -10.70 -2.85
CA GLU A 43 8.82 -11.27 -3.83
C GLU A 43 8.08 -11.98 -4.99
N ASN A 44 6.86 -12.44 -4.73
CA ASN A 44 6.03 -13.24 -5.63
C ASN A 44 5.29 -12.42 -6.72
N ILE A 45 5.55 -11.10 -6.83
CA ILE A 45 5.02 -10.29 -7.94
C ILE A 45 5.74 -10.64 -9.26
N PRO A 46 5.10 -10.47 -10.44
CA PRO A 46 5.74 -10.78 -11.71
C PRO A 46 7.01 -9.95 -11.98
N THR A 47 8.04 -10.57 -12.53
CA THR A 47 9.35 -9.92 -12.78
C THR A 47 9.30 -8.82 -13.86
N ASN A 48 8.26 -8.81 -14.68
CA ASN A 48 7.97 -7.76 -15.67
C ASN A 48 7.05 -6.66 -15.11
N ALA A 49 6.78 -6.65 -13.79
CA ALA A 49 6.03 -5.59 -13.15
C ALA A 49 6.75 -4.23 -13.32
N THR A 50 5.94 -3.21 -13.58
CA THR A 50 6.39 -1.83 -13.81
C THR A 50 5.61 -0.85 -12.94
N ASN A 51 6.11 0.39 -12.84
CA ASN A 51 5.47 1.46 -12.07
C ASN A 51 5.09 1.01 -10.64
N ILE A 52 6.06 0.38 -9.97
CA ILE A 52 5.90 -0.18 -8.64
C ILE A 52 5.94 0.97 -7.65
N GLN A 53 4.94 1.05 -6.79
CA GLN A 53 4.81 2.05 -5.75
C GLN A 53 4.48 1.35 -4.45
N GLU A 54 5.17 1.73 -3.40
CA GLU A 54 5.07 1.11 -2.10
C GLU A 54 4.98 2.21 -1.04
N VAL A 55 4.19 1.95 0.00
CA VAL A 55 4.14 2.75 1.21
C VAL A 55 4.19 1.84 2.42
N HIS A 56 5.05 2.16 3.36
CA HIS A 56 5.22 1.44 4.62
C HIS A 56 5.23 2.41 5.80
N ASN A 57 4.62 1.99 6.89
CA ASN A 57 4.66 2.69 8.16
C ASN A 57 5.55 1.88 9.12
N LEU A 58 6.70 2.44 9.49
CA LEU A 58 7.71 1.78 10.31
C LEU A 58 7.22 1.46 11.73
N ASP A 59 6.32 2.28 12.28
CA ASP A 59 5.79 2.12 13.65
C ASP A 59 4.81 0.94 13.77
N SER A 60 3.90 0.84 12.79
CA SER A 60 2.83 -0.17 12.77
C SER A 60 3.18 -1.41 11.96
N ASN A 61 4.31 -1.38 11.25
CA ASN A 61 4.74 -2.37 10.28
C ASN A 61 3.71 -2.67 9.17
N LYS A 62 2.85 -1.70 8.85
CA LYS A 62 1.86 -1.85 7.77
C LYS A 62 2.46 -1.42 6.44
N ALA A 63 2.24 -2.21 5.40
CA ALA A 63 2.65 -1.90 4.03
C ALA A 63 1.50 -2.13 3.04
N ASN A 64 1.39 -1.25 2.04
CA ASN A 64 0.57 -1.46 0.86
C ASN A 64 1.22 -0.83 -0.37
N GLY A 65 0.84 -1.29 -1.55
CA GLY A 65 1.47 -0.85 -2.77
C GLY A 65 0.66 -1.15 -4.02
N ARG A 66 1.15 -0.66 -5.16
CA ARG A 66 0.60 -0.99 -6.47
C ARG A 66 1.70 -1.20 -7.49
N PHE A 67 1.37 -1.93 -8.54
CA PHE A 67 2.21 -2.10 -9.70
C PHE A 67 1.34 -2.38 -10.93
N ILE A 68 1.96 -2.35 -12.10
CA ILE A 68 1.32 -2.66 -13.38
C ILE A 68 2.00 -3.90 -13.95
N ILE A 69 1.20 -4.86 -14.41
CA ILE A 69 1.63 -6.02 -15.20
C ILE A 69 1.05 -5.95 -16.61
N PRO A 70 1.67 -6.63 -17.60
CA PRO A 70 1.08 -6.74 -18.93
C PRO A 70 -0.32 -7.33 -18.89
N LYS A 71 -1.22 -6.76 -19.68
CA LYS A 71 -2.64 -7.13 -19.70
C LYS A 71 -2.85 -8.62 -19.98
N ASP A 72 -2.07 -9.17 -20.91
CA ASP A 72 -2.05 -10.59 -21.30
C ASP A 72 -1.54 -11.54 -20.20
N GLU A 73 -0.84 -11.02 -19.19
CA GLU A 73 -0.41 -11.81 -18.02
C GLU A 73 -1.36 -11.71 -16.83
N THR A 74 -2.36 -10.84 -16.89
CA THR A 74 -3.30 -10.61 -15.78
C THR A 74 -3.99 -11.89 -15.33
N ASP A 75 -4.55 -12.66 -16.26
CA ASP A 75 -5.27 -13.90 -15.93
C ASP A 75 -4.33 -14.95 -15.35
N LYS A 76 -3.09 -15.03 -15.85
CA LYS A 76 -2.06 -15.90 -15.31
C LYS A 76 -1.71 -15.52 -13.88
N PHE A 77 -1.56 -14.23 -13.58
CA PHE A 77 -1.29 -13.77 -12.22
C PHE A 77 -2.45 -14.08 -11.27
N ILE A 78 -3.69 -13.82 -11.69
CA ILE A 78 -4.92 -14.15 -10.91
C ILE A 78 -4.99 -15.65 -10.60
N GLN A 79 -4.62 -16.51 -11.55
CA GLN A 79 -4.61 -17.97 -11.34
C GLN A 79 -3.60 -18.42 -10.28
N THR A 80 -2.59 -17.61 -9.97
CA THR A 80 -1.65 -17.91 -8.87
C THR A 80 -2.18 -17.52 -7.49
N LEU A 81 -3.31 -16.82 -7.42
CA LEU A 81 -3.90 -16.36 -6.17
C LEU A 81 -4.89 -17.38 -5.62
N GLU A 82 -4.86 -17.56 -4.31
CA GLU A 82 -5.88 -18.27 -3.55
C GLU A 82 -7.13 -17.41 -3.41
N LYS A 83 -8.29 -18.07 -3.40
CA LYS A 83 -9.57 -17.38 -3.23
C LYS A 83 -9.69 -16.84 -1.81
N VAL A 84 -10.12 -15.59 -1.69
CA VAL A 84 -10.40 -14.92 -0.42
C VAL A 84 -11.84 -14.44 -0.37
N ASP A 85 -12.42 -14.38 0.83
CA ASP A 85 -13.72 -13.74 1.02
C ASP A 85 -13.60 -12.24 0.76
N LYS A 86 -14.44 -11.70 -0.13
CA LYS A 86 -14.47 -10.27 -0.40
C LYS A 86 -14.84 -9.47 0.84
N LYS A 87 -15.68 -10.01 1.74
CA LYS A 87 -16.09 -9.27 2.93
C LYS A 87 -14.91 -9.00 3.86
N SER A 88 -14.06 -10.01 4.12
CA SER A 88 -12.87 -9.82 4.97
C SER A 88 -11.93 -8.76 4.40
N VAL A 89 -11.72 -8.76 3.09
CA VAL A 89 -10.90 -7.75 2.38
C VAL A 89 -11.45 -6.33 2.55
N LEU A 90 -12.78 -6.16 2.60
CA LEU A 90 -13.39 -4.84 2.72
C LEU A 90 -13.28 -4.24 4.13
N ASP A 91 -12.93 -5.04 5.13
CA ASP A 91 -12.76 -4.61 6.52
C ASP A 91 -11.31 -4.15 6.82
N ASP A 92 -10.37 -4.42 5.92
CA ASP A 92 -8.96 -4.04 6.06
C ASP A 92 -8.75 -2.53 6.03
N LYS A 93 -7.67 -2.07 6.66
CA LYS A 93 -7.27 -0.65 6.70
C LYS A 93 -5.98 -0.44 5.95
N PHE A 94 -5.95 0.58 5.09
CA PHE A 94 -4.80 0.88 4.26
C PHE A 94 -4.09 2.15 4.71
N ILE A 95 -2.85 2.34 4.24
CA ILE A 95 -2.18 3.64 4.26
C ILE A 95 -2.64 4.41 3.02
N GLU A 96 -3.43 5.46 3.25
CA GLU A 96 -3.96 6.33 2.21
C GLU A 96 -2.85 7.10 1.50
N THR A 97 -2.87 7.05 0.17
CA THR A 97 -1.97 7.85 -0.68
C THR A 97 -2.71 8.36 -1.91
N LYS A 98 -2.10 9.28 -2.67
CA LYS A 98 -2.67 9.77 -3.93
C LYS A 98 -2.92 8.67 -4.97
N TRP A 99 -2.19 7.56 -4.87
CA TRP A 99 -2.23 6.44 -5.83
C TRP A 99 -2.85 5.17 -5.24
N PHE A 100 -3.19 5.19 -3.94
CA PHE A 100 -3.82 4.09 -3.21
C PHE A 100 -4.96 4.67 -2.38
N ASN A 101 -6.15 4.73 -2.97
CA ASN A 101 -7.34 5.30 -2.34
C ASN A 101 -8.27 4.18 -1.88
N GLU A 102 -8.51 4.08 -0.56
CA GLU A 102 -9.28 2.97 0.02
C GLU A 102 -10.70 2.93 -0.54
N LYS A 103 -11.36 4.09 -0.60
CA LYS A 103 -12.75 4.19 -1.06
C LYS A 103 -12.90 3.68 -2.49
N ASP A 104 -12.05 4.15 -3.41
CA ASP A 104 -12.06 3.74 -4.81
C ASP A 104 -11.73 2.25 -4.98
N ILE A 105 -10.70 1.73 -4.30
CA ILE A 105 -10.33 0.32 -4.37
C ILE A 105 -11.48 -0.56 -3.85
N LYS A 106 -12.05 -0.23 -2.68
CA LYS A 106 -13.17 -0.97 -2.10
C LYS A 106 -14.42 -0.91 -2.98
N GLU A 107 -14.70 0.23 -3.59
CA GLU A 107 -15.80 0.37 -4.56
C GLU A 107 -15.59 -0.49 -5.80
N LYS A 108 -14.37 -0.51 -6.35
CA LYS A 108 -14.02 -1.38 -7.48
C LYS A 108 -14.12 -2.86 -7.14
N ILE A 109 -13.74 -3.28 -5.93
CA ILE A 109 -13.92 -4.67 -5.44
C ILE A 109 -15.41 -5.02 -5.35
N LYS A 110 -16.22 -4.16 -4.72
CA LYS A 110 -17.69 -4.35 -4.61
C LYS A 110 -18.36 -4.49 -5.98
N ASN A 111 -17.93 -3.68 -6.94
CA ASN A 111 -18.45 -3.67 -8.30
C ASN A 111 -17.81 -4.71 -9.24
N ASN A 112 -17.02 -5.66 -8.69
CA ASN A 112 -16.33 -6.71 -9.46
C ASN A 112 -15.40 -6.19 -10.57
N LYS A 113 -14.90 -4.95 -10.44
CA LYS A 113 -13.89 -4.37 -11.33
C LYS A 113 -12.47 -4.81 -10.96
N LEU A 114 -12.28 -5.27 -9.72
CA LEU A 114 -11.06 -5.90 -9.23
C LEU A 114 -11.36 -7.32 -8.76
N THR A 115 -10.54 -8.27 -9.19
CA THR A 115 -10.51 -9.64 -8.66
C THR A 115 -9.60 -9.66 -7.45
N VAL A 116 -10.07 -10.22 -6.33
CA VAL A 116 -9.28 -10.31 -5.10
C VAL A 116 -8.84 -11.73 -4.84
N GLY A 117 -7.64 -11.87 -4.29
CA GLY A 117 -7.07 -13.16 -3.88
C GLY A 117 -5.87 -12.96 -2.98
N THR A 118 -5.40 -14.04 -2.36
CA THR A 118 -4.23 -14.04 -1.48
C THR A 118 -3.10 -14.84 -2.10
N LYS A 119 -1.86 -14.48 -1.77
CA LYS A 119 -0.70 -15.32 -2.06
C LYS A 119 0.38 -14.98 -1.07
N ASP A 120 0.88 -16.01 -0.38
CA ASP A 120 1.72 -15.85 0.82
C ASP A 120 1.01 -14.96 1.84
N ASP A 121 1.71 -14.04 2.50
CA ASP A 121 1.14 -13.15 3.53
C ASP A 121 0.50 -11.86 2.96
N ASN A 122 0.16 -11.85 1.67
CA ASN A 122 -0.36 -10.66 0.99
C ASN A 122 -1.72 -10.89 0.34
N ILE A 123 -2.55 -9.84 0.38
CA ILE A 123 -3.78 -9.74 -0.37
C ILE A 123 -3.52 -8.91 -1.62
N TYR A 124 -4.14 -9.32 -2.73
CA TYR A 124 -4.07 -8.67 -4.03
C TYR A 124 -5.46 -8.28 -4.52
N ALA A 125 -5.57 -7.12 -5.15
CA ALA A 125 -6.71 -6.69 -5.94
C ALA A 125 -6.26 -6.36 -7.36
N VAL A 126 -6.70 -7.15 -8.34
CA VAL A 126 -6.19 -7.17 -9.71
C VAL A 126 -7.27 -6.69 -10.69
N SER A 127 -6.96 -5.70 -11.51
CA SER A 127 -7.82 -5.24 -12.59
C SER A 127 -7.58 -6.05 -13.86
N LYS A 128 -8.60 -6.17 -14.73
CA LYS A 128 -8.46 -6.83 -16.05
C LYS A 128 -7.46 -6.16 -17.01
N ASN A 129 -6.99 -4.96 -16.67
CA ASN A 129 -6.05 -4.20 -17.49
C ASN A 129 -4.62 -4.25 -16.93
N GLY A 130 -4.37 -5.03 -15.87
CA GLY A 130 -3.04 -5.23 -15.31
C GLY A 130 -2.66 -4.28 -14.16
N ASP A 131 -3.56 -3.41 -13.70
CA ASP A 131 -3.34 -2.68 -12.44
C ASP A 131 -3.50 -3.65 -11.26
N VAL A 132 -2.49 -3.71 -10.40
CA VAL A 132 -2.49 -4.55 -9.20
C VAL A 132 -2.28 -3.67 -7.98
N TYR A 133 -3.13 -3.86 -6.98
CA TYR A 133 -2.95 -3.33 -5.63
C TYR A 133 -2.63 -4.50 -4.69
N TYR A 134 -1.76 -4.28 -3.71
CA TYR A 134 -1.45 -5.28 -2.69
C TYR A 134 -1.32 -4.65 -1.31
N TRP A 135 -1.53 -5.46 -0.28
CA TRP A 135 -1.26 -5.11 1.12
C TRP A 135 -1.01 -6.37 1.94
N ALA A 136 -0.27 -6.21 3.04
CA ALA A 136 -0.05 -7.30 3.99
C ALA A 136 -1.37 -7.67 4.69
N LYS A 137 -1.58 -8.98 4.90
CA LYS A 137 -2.75 -9.53 5.60
C LYS A 137 -2.71 -9.24 7.10
#